data_AF-A0A8S4QY67-F1
#
_entry.id   AF-A0A8S4QY67-F1
#
_cell.length_a   1.000
_cell.length_b   1.000
_cell.length_c   1.000
_cell.angle_alpha   90.00
_cell.angle_beta   90.00
_cell.angle_gamma   90.00
#
_symmetry.space_group_name_H-M   'P 1'
#
loop_
_entity.id
_entity.type
_entity.pdbx_description
1 polymer ?
#
loop_
_entity_poly.entity_id
_entity_poly.type
_entity_poly.pdbx_seq_one_letter_code
_entity_poly.pdbx_strand_id
1 'polypeptide(L)'
;EGLHHPEVTMTLNIDGEEHILDLRLNEDLVAGGHTISYQKDGKTVLHKPTIQELDICQYSGKVRGKKDSWVALSTCHGVRGVIHDGKQMRYVEPAQGILFTIVD
;
A
#
# COMPACT_ATOMS: atom_id res chain seq x y z
N GLU A 1 -6.55 -3.18 13.79
CA GLU A 1 -7.03 -3.41 12.40
C GLU A 1 -8.17 -2.44 12.08
N GLY A 2 -7.99 -1.61 11.05
CA GLY A 2 -9.02 -0.68 10.56
C GLY A 2 -8.93 0.81 10.95
N LEU A 3 -7.77 1.46 10.86
CA LEU A 3 -7.69 2.91 10.57
C LEU A 3 -6.37 3.28 9.89
N HIS A 4 -6.25 2.91 8.61
CA HIS A 4 -5.18 3.40 7.75
C HIS A 4 -5.43 4.87 7.44
N HIS A 5 -4.43 5.72 7.67
CA HIS A 5 -4.58 7.14 7.39
C HIS A 5 -4.63 7.33 5.85
N PRO A 6 -5.60 8.10 5.30
CA PRO A 6 -5.81 8.19 3.85
C PRO A 6 -4.60 8.77 3.11
N GLU A 7 -3.80 9.58 3.80
CA GLU A 7 -2.54 10.14 3.30
C GLU A 7 -1.42 9.89 4.30
N VAL A 8 -0.27 9.42 3.83
CA VAL A 8 0.91 9.14 4.65
C VAL A 8 2.15 9.67 3.94
N THR A 9 3.08 10.25 4.70
CA THR A 9 4.44 10.53 4.22
C THR A 9 5.40 9.51 4.80
N MET A 10 6.23 8.92 3.95
CA MET A 10 7.25 7.95 4.36
C MET A 10 8.62 8.39 3.87
N THR A 11 9.63 8.28 4.72
CA THR A 11 11.02 8.61 4.38
C THR A 11 11.85 7.34 4.32
N LEU A 12 12.61 7.16 3.24
CA LEU A 12 13.48 6.01 3.00
C LEU A 12 14.87 6.50 2.60
N ASN A 13 15.92 5.79 3.01
CA ASN A 13 17.24 6.01 2.44
C ASN A 13 17.52 4.94 1.38
N ILE A 14 17.80 5.38 0.15
CA ILE A 14 18.08 4.52 -1.00
C ILE A 14 19.37 5.02 -1.62
N ASP A 15 20.39 4.15 -1.72
CA ASP A 15 21.71 4.49 -2.28
C ASP A 15 22.39 5.70 -1.59
N GLY A 16 22.12 5.91 -0.29
CA GLY A 16 22.63 7.06 0.46
C GLY A 16 21.83 8.36 0.27
N GLU A 17 20.79 8.37 -0.58
CA GLU A 17 19.90 9.50 -0.81
C GLU A 17 18.58 9.34 -0.04
N GLU A 18 18.18 10.37 0.69
CA GLU A 18 16.88 10.41 1.35
C GLU A 18 15.75 10.65 0.32
N HIS A 19 14.81 9.72 0.28
CA HIS A 19 13.61 9.76 -0.55
C HIS A 19 12.39 9.97 0.34
N ILE A 20 11.61 11.01 0.05
CA ILE A 20 10.33 11.28 0.71
C ILE A 20 9.21 10.86 -0.24
N LEU A 21 8.35 9.96 0.23
CA LEU A 21 7.22 9.42 -0.50
C LEU A 21 5.93 10.08 -0.02
N ASP A 22 5.16 10.63 -0.94
CA ASP A 22 3.82 11.15 -0.69
C ASP A 22 2.81 10.09 -1.14
N LEU A 23 2.17 9.43 -0.17
CA LEU A 23 1.36 8.23 -0.37
C LEU A 23 -0.12 8.50 -0.07
N ARG A 24 -1.00 7.90 -0.86
CA ARG A 24 -2.44 7.87 -0.67
C ARG A 24 -2.95 6.44 -0.64
N LEU A 25 -3.86 6.16 0.29
CA LEU A 25 -4.53 4.87 0.37
C LEU A 25 -5.25 4.59 -0.94
N ASN A 26 -5.09 3.38 -1.46
CA ASN A 26 -5.68 2.98 -2.72
C ASN A 26 -7.10 2.46 -2.49
N GLU A 27 -8.05 3.38 -2.35
CA GLU A 27 -9.46 3.06 -2.13
C GLU A 27 -10.17 2.49 -3.38
N ASP A 28 -9.57 2.65 -4.56
CA ASP A 28 -10.11 2.16 -5.84
C ASP A 28 -9.81 0.68 -6.12
N LEU A 29 -9.14 -0.02 -5.21
CA LEU A 29 -8.83 -1.46 -5.36
C LEU A 29 -10.09 -2.34 -5.40
N VAL A 30 -11.16 -1.90 -4.74
CA VAL A 30 -12.40 -2.65 -4.67
C VAL A 30 -13.53 -1.79 -5.19
N ALA A 31 -14.19 -2.26 -6.25
CA ALA A 31 -15.30 -1.54 -6.87
C ALA A 31 -16.38 -1.18 -5.84
N GLY A 32 -16.86 0.05 -5.91
CA GLY A 32 -17.96 0.52 -5.06
C GLY A 32 -19.16 -0.44 -5.14
N GLY A 33 -19.64 -0.89 -3.99
CA GLY A 33 -20.79 -1.79 -3.89
C GLY A 33 -20.50 -3.28 -4.15
N HIS A 34 -19.24 -3.69 -4.16
CA HIS A 34 -18.87 -5.11 -4.25
C HIS A 34 -19.59 -5.94 -3.17
N THR A 35 -19.89 -7.19 -3.51
CA THR A 35 -20.61 -8.14 -2.63
C THR A 35 -19.80 -9.43 -2.56
N ILE A 36 -19.52 -9.87 -1.34
CA ILE A 36 -18.90 -11.15 -1.04
C ILE A 36 -20.01 -12.16 -0.75
N SER A 37 -19.94 -13.33 -1.39
CA SER A 37 -20.86 -14.44 -1.17
C SER A 37 -20.13 -15.61 -0.52
N TYR A 38 -20.62 -16.10 0.62
CA TYR A 38 -20.05 -17.25 1.32
C TYR A 38 -21.12 -18.10 2.02
N GLN A 39 -20.76 -19.33 2.41
CA GLN A 39 -21.65 -20.22 3.17
C GLN A 39 -21.41 -20.07 4.66
N LYS A 40 -22.49 -19.91 5.43
CA LYS A 40 -22.48 -19.91 6.89
C LYS A 40 -23.69 -20.68 7.40
N ASP A 41 -23.45 -21.70 8.22
CA ASP A 41 -24.49 -22.55 8.81
C ASP A 41 -25.47 -23.13 7.77
N GLY A 42 -24.94 -23.57 6.62
CA GLY A 42 -25.71 -24.15 5.52
C GLY A 42 -26.54 -23.15 4.70
N LYS A 43 -26.33 -21.84 4.89
CA LYS A 43 -27.01 -20.77 4.14
C LYS A 43 -26.01 -19.91 3.37
N THR A 44 -26.40 -19.49 2.17
CA THR A 44 -25.68 -18.46 1.41
C THR A 44 -25.89 -17.10 2.05
N VAL A 45 -24.79 -16.43 2.40
CA VAL A 45 -24.76 -15.06 2.90
C VAL A 45 -24.19 -14.15 1.81
N LEU A 46 -24.88 -13.04 1.55
CA LEU A 46 -24.38 -11.94 0.73
C LEU A 46 -23.99 -10.78 1.66
N HIS A 47 -22.74 -10.36 1.58
CA HIS A 47 -22.19 -9.32 2.45
C HIS A 47 -21.53 -8.23 1.62
N LYS A 48 -21.81 -6.97 1.95
CA LYS A 48 -21.18 -5.80 1.36
C LYS A 48 -20.30 -5.15 2.43
N PRO A 49 -19.00 -5.45 2.49
CA PRO A 49 -18.16 -4.89 3.53
C PRO A 49 -17.92 -3.40 3.27
N THR A 50 -17.77 -2.68 4.37
CA THR A 50 -17.27 -1.31 4.43
C THR A 50 -15.78 -1.26 4.08
N ILE A 51 -15.26 -0.07 3.77
CA ILE A 51 -13.82 0.13 3.52
C ILE A 51 -12.99 -0.26 4.75
N GLN A 52 -13.53 -0.04 5.94
CA GLN A 52 -12.90 -0.43 7.20
C GLN A 52 -12.82 -1.95 7.37
N GLU A 53 -13.88 -2.69 6.99
CA GLU A 53 -13.88 -4.16 7.01
C GLU A 53 -12.94 -4.77 5.96
N LEU A 54 -12.65 -4.05 4.87
CA LEU A 54 -11.65 -4.45 3.88
C LEU A 54 -10.21 -4.26 4.35
N ASP A 55 -9.98 -3.47 5.40
CA ASP A 55 -8.66 -3.15 5.97
C ASP A 55 -7.61 -2.82 4.90
N ILE A 56 -7.99 -1.95 3.95
CA ILE A 56 -7.12 -1.54 2.83
C ILE A 56 -5.85 -0.91 3.39
N CYS A 57 -4.70 -1.44 2.98
CA CYS A 57 -3.36 -1.09 3.44
C CYS A 57 -2.37 -0.91 2.27
N GLN A 58 -2.91 -0.77 1.06
CA GLN A 58 -2.17 -0.55 -0.17
C GLN A 58 -2.21 0.93 -0.50
N TYR A 59 -1.05 1.51 -0.80
CA TYR A 59 -0.87 2.91 -1.08
C TYR A 59 -0.27 3.10 -2.47
N SER A 60 -0.66 4.18 -3.13
CA SER A 60 -0.02 4.68 -4.34
C SER A 60 0.45 6.12 -4.13
N GLY A 61 1.45 6.57 -4.87
CA GLY A 61 2.01 7.87 -4.60
C GLY A 61 3.13 8.30 -5.54
N LYS A 62 3.93 9.26 -5.09
CA LYS A 62 5.08 9.79 -5.83
C LYS A 62 6.27 10.01 -4.91
N VAL A 63 7.46 10.09 -5.50
CA VAL A 63 8.65 10.58 -4.81
C VAL A 63 8.66 12.10 -4.91
N ARG A 64 8.67 12.77 -3.76
CA ARG A 64 8.61 14.23 -3.67
C ARG A 64 9.75 14.87 -4.45
N GLY A 65 9.42 15.85 -5.30
CA GLY A 65 10.40 16.57 -6.11
C GLY A 65 10.96 15.80 -7.31
N LYS A 66 10.64 14.51 -7.50
CA LYS A 66 11.06 13.75 -8.69
C LYS A 66 9.91 13.65 -9.71
N LYS A 67 10.09 14.31 -10.85
CA LYS A 67 9.13 14.29 -11.96
C LYS A 67 9.00 12.86 -12.52
N ASP A 68 7.80 12.52 -12.98
CA ASP A 68 7.49 11.21 -13.60
C ASP A 68 7.73 10.00 -12.66
N SER A 69 7.87 10.27 -11.36
CA SER A 69 7.94 9.25 -10.32
C SER A 69 6.56 8.70 -9.99
N TRP A 70 6.55 7.44 -9.54
CA TRP A 70 5.38 6.78 -9.00
C TRP A 70 5.81 5.73 -7.97
N VAL A 71 4.90 5.43 -7.05
CA VAL A 71 5.12 4.50 -5.95
C VAL A 71 3.89 3.62 -5.80
N ALA A 72 4.10 2.33 -5.52
CA ALA A 72 3.06 1.40 -5.11
C ALA A 72 3.57 0.58 -3.93
N LEU A 73 2.98 0.75 -2.74
CA LEU A 73 3.40 0.09 -1.51
C LEU A 73 2.23 -0.63 -0.84
N SER A 74 2.54 -1.69 -0.09
CA SER A 74 1.66 -2.35 0.85
C SER A 74 2.26 -2.21 2.25
N THR A 75 1.43 -1.89 3.24
CA THR A 75 1.79 -1.85 4.66
C THR A 75 1.12 -2.96 5.46
N CYS A 76 0.46 -3.90 4.79
CA CYS A 76 -0.38 -4.93 5.41
C CYS A 76 0.41 -5.88 6.32
N HIS A 77 1.67 -6.15 5.98
CA HIS A 77 2.56 -7.07 6.71
C HIS A 77 3.99 -6.52 6.68
N GLY A 78 4.16 -5.29 7.18
CA GLY A 78 5.36 -4.50 6.93
C GLY A 78 5.31 -3.77 5.59
N VAL A 79 6.35 -2.98 5.29
CA VAL A 79 6.42 -2.17 4.08
C VAL A 79 7.01 -3.00 2.94
N ARG A 80 6.27 -3.13 1.85
CA ARG A 80 6.75 -3.78 0.62
C ARG A 80 6.19 -3.11 -0.63
N GLY A 81 6.88 -3.23 -1.75
CA GLY A 81 6.37 -2.78 -3.04
C GLY A 81 7.44 -2.19 -3.94
N VAL A 82 7.08 -1.18 -4.73
CA VAL A 82 7.91 -0.66 -5.82
C VAL A 82 7.95 0.87 -5.77
N ILE A 83 9.14 1.42 -5.98
CA ILE A 83 9.40 2.84 -6.14
C ILE A 83 10.05 3.06 -7.49
N HIS A 84 9.43 3.87 -8.34
CA HIS A 84 10.06 4.39 -9.55
C HIS A 84 10.34 5.87 -9.36
N ASP A 85 11.62 6.26 -9.36
CA ASP A 85 12.05 7.63 -9.06
C ASP A 85 12.00 8.56 -10.29
N GLY A 86 11.46 8.08 -11.42
CA GLY A 86 11.48 8.74 -12.72
C GLY A 86 12.60 8.26 -13.64
N LYS A 87 13.56 7.49 -13.12
CA LYS A 87 14.69 6.93 -13.89
C LYS A 87 14.87 5.44 -13.67
N GLN A 88 14.79 5.01 -12.41
CA GLN A 88 15.08 3.65 -11.99
C GLN A 88 13.98 3.14 -11.07
N MET A 89 13.71 1.84 -11.21
CA MET A 89 12.81 1.09 -10.35
C MET A 89 13.62 0.46 -9.22
N ARG A 90 13.09 0.52 -7.99
CA ARG A 90 13.59 -0.22 -6.83
C ARG A 90 12.45 -0.97 -6.18
N TYR A 91 12.77 -2.15 -5.64
CA TYR A 91 11.83 -2.92 -4.84
C TYR A 91 12.11 -2.71 -3.35
N VAL A 92 11.04 -2.63 -2.57
CA VAL A 92 11.09 -2.58 -1.11
C VAL A 92 10.53 -3.90 -0.61
N GLU A 93 11.26 -4.58 0.26
CA GLU A 93 10.80 -5.79 0.94
C GLU A 93 10.94 -5.64 2.46
N PRO A 94 10.09 -6.32 3.25
CA PRO A 94 10.21 -6.31 4.70
C PRO A 94 11.52 -6.98 5.14
N ALA A 95 12.22 -6.38 6.09
CA ALA A 95 13.32 -7.00 6.80
C ALA A 95 12.86 -7.49 8.18
N GLN A 96 13.77 -8.08 8.98
CA GLN A 96 13.42 -8.53 10.32
C GLN A 96 12.99 -7.32 11.20
N GLY A 97 11.77 -7.37 11.76
CA GLY A 97 11.25 -6.31 12.64
C GLY A 97 10.58 -5.16 11.88
N ILE A 98 10.90 -3.91 12.24
CA ILE A 98 10.33 -2.68 11.63
C ILE A 98 11.20 -2.18 10.45
N LEU A 99 12.28 -2.90 10.14
CA LEU A 99 13.21 -2.54 9.08
C LEU A 99 12.67 -3.02 7.73
N PHE A 100 13.01 -2.30 6.67
CA PHE A 100 12.79 -2.71 5.29
C PHE A 100 14.13 -2.66 4.55
N THR A 101 14.26 -3.45 3.49
CA THR A 101 15.43 -3.48 2.63
C THR A 101 15.04 -3.14 1.21
N ILE A 102 15.91 -2.39 0.53
CA ILE A 102 15.83 -2.21 -0.91
C ILE A 102 16.44 -3.45 -1.56
N VAL A 103 15.69 -4.08 -2.45
CA VAL A 103 16.17 -5.21 -3.25
C VAL A 103 16.23 -4.76 -4.71
N ASP A 104 17.36 -5.00 -5.37
CA ASP A 104 17.60 -4.68 -6.78
C ASP A 104 16.91 -5.67 -7.72
#